data_AF-A0A931QG59-F1
#
_entry.id   AF-A0A931QG59-F1
#
_cell.length_a   1.000
_cell.length_b   1.000
_cell.length_c   1.000
_cell.angle_alpha   90.00
_cell.angle_beta   90.00
_cell.angle_gamma   90.00
#
_symmetry.space_group_name_H-M   'P 1'
#
loop_
_entity.id
_entity.type
_entity.pdbx_description
1 polymer ?
#
loop_
_entity_poly.entity_id
_entity_poly.type
_entity_poly.pdbx_seq_one_letter_code
_entity_poly.pdbx_strand_id
1 'polypeptide(L)'
;MWLAALFYALIENSLGRMAWIDWTLFALITLLMLGGSVIDNIIIANKMRGHSIPWSSIGLSYLAGILASLFLTPVVGIFASPLALFGAEYLRLRNRKQAFDSARTYMLAWGWSFLTVFGVGVLMIIFWLFWAWM
;
A
#
# COMPACT_ATOMS: atom_id res chain seq x y z
N MET A 1 -1.58 10.47 1.86
CA MET A 1 -1.36 11.37 3.02
C MET A 1 -0.17 12.31 2.81
N TRP A 2 1.07 11.82 2.64
CA TRP A 2 2.26 12.69 2.56
C TRP A 2 2.13 13.87 1.59
N LEU A 3 1.62 13.65 0.37
CA LEU A 3 1.43 14.73 -0.61
C LEU A 3 0.54 15.86 -0.07
N ALA A 4 -0.51 15.55 0.67
CA ALA A 4 -1.37 16.57 1.29
C ALA A 4 -0.60 17.37 2.36
N ALA A 5 0.22 16.69 3.18
CA ALA A 5 1.07 17.34 4.16
C ALA A 5 2.15 18.23 3.49
N LEU A 6 2.71 17.81 2.35
CA LEU A 6 3.62 18.62 1.53
C LEU A 6 2.91 19.89 1.02
N PHE A 7 1.71 19.75 0.45
CA PHE A 7 0.95 20.91 0.00
C PHE A 7 0.63 21.88 1.14
N TYR A 8 0.23 21.35 2.30
CA TYR A 8 0.02 22.15 3.51
C TYR A 8 1.30 22.91 3.91
N ALA A 9 2.45 22.23 3.93
CA ALA A 9 3.75 22.85 4.21
C ALA A 9 4.07 24.03 3.27
N LEU A 10 3.86 23.82 1.97
CA LEU A 10 4.14 24.85 0.96
C LEU A 10 3.24 26.08 1.13
N ILE A 11 1.96 25.87 1.44
CA ILE A 11 1.01 26.95 1.68
C ILE A 11 1.39 27.72 2.95
N GLU A 12 1.59 27.05 4.08
CA GLU A 12 1.93 27.72 5.35
C GLU A 12 3.29 28.44 5.30
N ASN A 13 4.27 27.87 4.59
CA ASN A 13 5.53 28.54 4.32
C ASN A 13 5.35 29.82 3.50
N SER A 14 4.51 29.78 2.46
CA SER A 14 4.24 30.97 1.63
C SER A 14 3.54 32.10 2.42
N LEU A 15 2.81 31.73 3.48
CA LEU A 15 2.15 32.67 4.40
C LEU A 15 3.08 33.14 5.54
N GLY A 16 4.33 32.67 5.59
CA GLY A 16 5.30 33.01 6.63
C GLY A 16 4.96 32.47 8.01
N ARG A 17 4.08 31.47 8.09
CA ARG A 17 3.60 30.88 9.36
C ARG A 17 4.44 29.69 9.84
N MET A 18 5.44 29.31 9.06
CA MET A 18 6.25 28.12 9.32
C MET A 18 7.43 28.47 10.26
N ALA A 19 7.35 27.98 11.49
CA ALA A 19 8.41 28.01 12.49
C ALA A 19 9.31 26.77 12.40
N TRP A 20 10.36 26.72 13.21
CA TRP A 20 11.31 25.59 13.24
C TRP A 20 10.65 24.25 13.65
N ILE A 21 9.61 24.30 14.49
CA ILE A 21 8.88 23.11 14.94
C ILE A 21 8.09 22.47 13.79
N ASP A 22 7.51 23.29 12.92
CA ASP A 22 6.73 22.87 11.75
C ASP A 22 7.61 22.12 10.75
N TRP A 23 8.80 22.66 10.48
CA TRP A 23 9.81 22.00 9.66
C TRP A 23 10.25 20.65 10.24
N THR A 24 10.39 20.57 11.57
CA THR A 24 10.75 19.32 12.25
C THR A 24 9.66 18.26 12.10
N LEU A 25 8.39 18.64 12.30
CA LEU A 25 7.25 17.73 12.13
C LEU A 25 7.09 17.28 10.67
N PHE A 26 7.24 18.19 9.71
CA PHE A 26 7.22 17.85 8.30
C PHE A 26 8.37 16.90 7.90
N ALA A 27 9.58 17.14 8.41
CA ALA A 27 10.72 16.25 8.20
C ALA A 27 10.45 14.84 8.75
N LEU A 28 9.85 14.74 9.94
CA LEU A 28 9.49 13.46 10.55
C LEU A 28 8.42 12.72 9.74
N ILE A 29 7.38 13.41 9.27
CA ILE A 29 6.36 12.85 8.36
C ILE A 29 7.00 12.34 7.06
N THR A 30 8.01 13.05 6.54
CA THR A 30 8.75 12.65 5.34
C THR A 30 9.62 11.42 5.59
N LEU A 31 10.28 11.34 6.74
CA LEU A 31 11.07 10.17 7.12
C LEU A 31 10.17 8.94 7.29
N LEU A 32 8.98 9.10 7.88
CA LEU A 32 7.97 8.04 7.96
C LEU A 32 7.51 7.59 6.57
N MET A 33 7.26 8.52 5.64
CA MET A 33 6.89 8.18 4.26
C MET A 33 7.98 7.36 3.56
N LEU A 34 9.24 7.78 3.67
CA LEU A 34 10.37 7.06 3.07
C LEU A 34 10.54 5.69 3.71
N GLY A 35 10.53 5.62 5.04
CA GLY A 35 10.65 4.38 5.79
C GLY A 35 9.51 3.40 5.47
N GLY A 36 8.27 3.86 5.46
CA GLY A 36 7.10 3.06 5.08
C GLY A 36 7.21 2.52 3.65
N SER A 37 7.64 3.35 2.70
CA SER A 37 7.81 2.94 1.30
C SER A 37 8.93 1.91 1.13
N VAL A 38 10.04 2.06 1.85
CA VAL A 38 11.15 1.10 1.83
C VAL A 38 10.71 -0.23 2.45
N ILE A 39 10.04 -0.19 3.60
CA ILE A 39 9.57 -1.41 4.28
C ILE A 39 8.55 -2.15 3.40
N ASP A 40 7.63 -1.44 2.76
CA ASP A 40 6.64 -2.04 1.85
C ASP A 40 7.31 -2.81 0.71
N ASN A 41 8.27 -2.15 0.04
CA ASN A 41 9.05 -2.77 -1.03
C ASN A 41 9.82 -4.00 -0.54
N ILE A 42 10.39 -3.95 0.67
CA ILE A 42 11.10 -5.09 1.29
C ILE A 42 10.14 -6.24 1.61
N ILE A 43 8.95 -5.96 2.17
CA ILE A 43 7.96 -6.99 2.52
C ILE A 43 7.51 -7.73 1.26
N ILE A 44 7.12 -7.00 0.22
CA ILE A 44 6.67 -7.59 -1.04
C ILE A 44 7.81 -8.39 -1.68
N ALA A 45 9.02 -7.82 -1.77
CA ALA A 45 10.18 -8.51 -2.33
C ALA A 45 10.52 -9.79 -1.56
N ASN A 46 10.56 -9.75 -0.23
CA ASN A 46 10.90 -10.91 0.60
C ASN A 46 9.82 -12.00 0.57
N LYS A 47 8.53 -11.64 0.57
CA LYS A 47 7.45 -12.64 0.56
C LYS A 47 7.26 -13.29 -0.81
N MET A 48 7.59 -12.56 -1.88
CA MET A 48 7.57 -13.06 -3.25
C MET A 48 8.85 -13.85 -3.61
N ARG A 49 9.98 -13.59 -2.93
CA ARG A 49 11.22 -14.38 -3.08
C ARG A 49 10.96 -15.83 -2.65
N GLY A 50 10.98 -16.72 -3.64
CA GLY A 50 10.77 -18.17 -3.45
C GLY A 50 9.45 -18.70 -3.99
N HIS A 51 8.52 -17.84 -4.41
CA HIS A 51 7.28 -18.26 -5.06
C HIS A 51 7.40 -18.07 -6.57
N SER A 52 7.19 -19.14 -7.35
CA SER A 52 7.23 -19.14 -8.82
C SER A 52 5.93 -18.59 -9.44
N ILE A 53 5.33 -17.58 -8.82
CA ILE A 53 4.14 -16.90 -9.33
C ILE A 53 4.62 -15.94 -10.44
N PRO A 54 4.09 -16.06 -11.67
CA PRO A 54 4.53 -15.23 -12.77
C PRO A 54 3.97 -13.81 -12.56
N TRP A 55 4.79 -12.80 -12.86
CA TRP A 55 4.41 -11.39 -12.76
C TRP A 55 3.16 -11.03 -13.56
N SER A 56 2.87 -11.78 -14.64
CA SER A 56 1.64 -11.63 -15.41
C SER A 56 0.39 -11.99 -14.61
N SER A 57 0.40 -13.08 -13.82
CA SER A 57 -0.73 -13.46 -12.95
C SER A 57 -0.98 -12.40 -11.88
N ILE A 58 0.09 -11.83 -11.31
CA ILE A 58 0.02 -10.75 -10.31
C ILE A 58 -0.54 -9.47 -10.93
N GLY A 59 -0.04 -9.09 -12.11
CA GLY A 59 -0.53 -7.93 -12.85
C GLY A 59 -2.00 -8.04 -13.21
N LEU A 60 -2.44 -9.23 -13.64
CA LEU A 60 -3.84 -9.49 -14.00
C LEU A 60 -4.76 -9.44 -12.77
N SER A 61 -4.29 -9.97 -11.63
CA SER A 61 -4.95 -9.84 -10.33
C SER A 61 -5.13 -8.38 -9.91
N TYR A 62 -4.06 -7.58 -10.00
CA TYR A 62 -4.11 -6.15 -9.70
C TYR A 62 -5.09 -5.40 -10.61
N LEU A 63 -5.03 -5.66 -11.92
CA LEU A 63 -5.95 -5.06 -12.90
C LEU A 63 -7.41 -5.42 -12.60
N ALA A 64 -7.68 -6.68 -12.31
CA ALA A 64 -9.02 -7.12 -11.92
C ALA A 64 -9.50 -6.42 -10.64
N GLY A 65 -8.64 -6.28 -9.64
CA GLY A 65 -8.95 -5.54 -8.40
C GLY A 65 -9.26 -4.06 -8.65
N ILE A 66 -8.48 -3.38 -9.48
CA ILE A 66 -8.70 -1.97 -9.85
C ILE A 66 -10.00 -1.80 -10.63
N LEU A 67 -10.23 -2.62 -11.66
CA LEU A 67 -11.43 -2.53 -12.48
C LEU A 67 -12.69 -2.84 -11.66
N ALA A 68 -12.65 -3.88 -10.82
CA ALA A 68 -13.76 -4.19 -9.92
C ALA A 68 -14.01 -3.06 -8.91
N SER A 69 -12.95 -2.43 -8.40
CA SER A 69 -13.09 -1.27 -7.50
C SER A 69 -13.73 -0.07 -8.21
N LEU A 70 -13.38 0.15 -9.47
CA LEU A 70 -13.83 1.29 -10.26
C LEU A 70 -15.31 1.17 -10.66
N PHE A 71 -15.76 -0.03 -11.05
CA PHE A 71 -17.12 -0.25 -11.55
C PHE A 71 -18.12 -0.70 -10.49
N LEU A 72 -17.67 -1.28 -9.38
CA LEU A 72 -18.56 -1.81 -8.32
C LEU A 72 -18.32 -1.06 -7.01
N THR A 73 -17.43 -1.58 -6.17
CA THR A 73 -17.01 -0.92 -4.92
C THR A 73 -15.57 -1.31 -4.58
N PRO A 74 -14.84 -0.48 -3.81
CA PRO A 74 -13.50 -0.83 -3.34
C PRO A 74 -13.45 -2.15 -2.57
N VAL A 75 -14.52 -2.48 -1.83
CA VAL A 75 -14.63 -3.74 -1.08
C VAL A 75 -14.65 -4.93 -2.03
N VAL A 76 -15.37 -4.83 -3.15
CA VAL A 76 -15.40 -5.88 -4.18
C VAL A 76 -14.02 -6.06 -4.82
N GLY A 77 -13.27 -4.97 -5.04
CA GLY A 77 -11.91 -5.05 -5.57
C GLY A 77 -10.94 -5.85 -4.71
N ILE A 78 -11.06 -5.74 -3.37
CA ILE A 78 -10.25 -6.51 -2.42
C ILE A 78 -10.46 -8.03 -2.59
N PHE A 79 -11.68 -8.46 -2.90
CA PHE A 79 -11.98 -9.87 -3.17
C PHE A 79 -11.68 -10.27 -4.62
N ALA A 80 -11.84 -9.35 -5.58
CA ALA A 80 -11.62 -9.61 -6.99
C ALA A 80 -10.15 -9.94 -7.31
N SER A 81 -9.18 -9.29 -6.65
CA SER A 81 -7.76 -9.55 -6.89
C SER A 81 -7.32 -10.98 -6.55
N PRO A 82 -7.56 -11.54 -5.33
CA PRO A 82 -7.18 -12.91 -5.03
C PRO A 82 -7.98 -13.94 -5.85
N LEU A 83 -9.24 -13.65 -6.21
CA LEU A 83 -10.02 -14.50 -7.09
C LEU A 83 -9.46 -14.55 -8.52
N ALA A 84 -9.04 -13.40 -9.06
CA ALA A 84 -8.41 -13.33 -10.37
C ALA A 84 -7.04 -14.02 -10.36
N LEU A 85 -6.26 -13.85 -9.28
CA LEU A 85 -4.99 -14.57 -9.11
C LEU A 85 -5.22 -16.08 -9.07
N PHE A 86 -6.19 -16.53 -8.27
CA PHE A 86 -6.57 -17.94 -8.20
C PHE A 86 -7.01 -18.48 -9.57
N GLY A 87 -7.82 -17.73 -10.31
CA GLY A 87 -8.28 -18.11 -11.65
C GLY A 87 -7.14 -18.21 -12.67
N ALA A 88 -6.26 -17.22 -12.73
CA ALA A 88 -5.09 -17.21 -13.61
C ALA A 88 -4.16 -18.41 -13.29
N GLU A 89 -3.95 -18.68 -12.01
CA GLU A 89 -3.07 -19.73 -11.56
C GLU A 89 -3.69 -21.13 -11.69
N TYR A 90 -5.02 -21.23 -11.56
CA TYR A 90 -5.77 -22.44 -11.84
C TYR A 90 -5.71 -22.81 -13.32
N LEU A 91 -5.81 -21.83 -14.22
CA LEU A 91 -5.65 -22.06 -15.67
C LEU A 91 -4.23 -22.53 -16.02
N ARG A 92 -3.20 -22.01 -15.34
CA ARG A 92 -1.80 -22.37 -15.54
C ARG A 92 -1.43 -23.75 -14.99
N LEU A 93 -1.73 -23.98 -13.72
CA LEU A 93 -1.30 -25.19 -12.98
C LEU A 93 -2.29 -26.36 -13.12
N ARG A 94 -3.54 -26.09 -13.55
CA ARG A 94 -4.67 -27.05 -13.57
C ARG A 94 -4.91 -27.79 -12.25
N ASN A 95 -4.35 -27.30 -11.16
CA ASN A 95 -4.43 -27.91 -9.83
C ASN A 95 -5.00 -26.92 -8.82
N ARG A 96 -6.21 -27.21 -8.33
CA ARG A 96 -6.93 -26.32 -7.39
C ARG A 96 -6.16 -26.10 -6.09
N LYS A 97 -5.46 -27.13 -5.57
CA LYS A 97 -4.72 -27.01 -4.30
C LYS A 97 -3.55 -26.03 -4.44
N GLN A 98 -2.76 -26.15 -5.50
CA GLN A 98 -1.61 -25.27 -5.73
C GLN A 98 -2.03 -23.84 -6.07
N ALA A 99 -3.11 -23.66 -6.83
CA ALA A 99 -3.66 -22.33 -7.12
C ALA A 99 -4.17 -21.63 -5.85
N PHE A 100 -4.85 -22.37 -4.96
CA PHE A 100 -5.32 -21.82 -3.68
C PHE A 100 -4.17 -21.43 -2.77
N ASP A 101 -3.14 -22.28 -2.69
CA ASP A 101 -1.96 -21.99 -1.87
C ASP A 101 -1.22 -20.73 -2.35
N SER A 102 -1.12 -20.56 -3.68
CA SER A 102 -0.54 -19.35 -4.29
C SER A 102 -1.35 -18.09 -3.95
N ALA A 103 -2.68 -18.16 -4.07
CA ALA A 103 -3.57 -17.05 -3.73
C ALA A 103 -3.52 -16.72 -2.23
N ARG A 104 -3.46 -17.73 -1.36
CA ARG A 104 -3.37 -17.56 0.10
C ARG A 104 -2.05 -16.91 0.50
N THR A 105 -0.92 -17.36 -0.06
CA THR A 105 0.39 -16.77 0.19
C THR A 105 0.43 -15.31 -0.25
N TYR A 106 -0.11 -15.01 -1.43
CA TYR A 106 -0.23 -13.63 -1.91
C TYR A 106 -1.09 -12.76 -1.00
N MET A 107 -2.26 -13.24 -0.56
CA MET A 107 -3.11 -12.49 0.38
C MET A 107 -2.43 -12.23 1.72
N LEU A 108 -1.70 -13.21 2.26
CA LEU A 108 -0.93 -13.03 3.49
C LEU A 108 0.20 -12.02 3.29
N ALA A 109 0.92 -12.07 2.16
CA ALA A 109 1.95 -11.11 1.81
C ALA A 109 1.40 -9.69 1.74
N TRP A 110 0.32 -9.51 0.98
CA TRP A 110 -0.35 -8.24 0.80
C TRP A 110 -0.93 -7.72 2.12
N GLY A 111 -1.55 -8.58 2.93
CA GLY A 111 -2.08 -8.18 4.24
C GLY A 111 -1.01 -7.66 5.20
N TRP A 112 0.18 -8.28 5.22
CA TRP A 112 1.31 -7.79 6.01
C TRP A 112 1.84 -6.44 5.50
N SER A 113 2.00 -6.28 4.19
CA SER A 113 2.40 -5.01 3.57
C SER A 113 1.39 -3.91 3.85
N PHE A 114 0.09 -4.18 3.66
CA PHE A 114 -1.01 -3.27 3.94
C PHE A 114 -0.99 -2.81 5.40
N LEU A 115 -0.88 -3.73 6.36
CA LEU A 115 -0.87 -3.38 7.79
C LEU A 115 0.30 -2.45 8.13
N THR A 116 1.48 -2.69 7.55
CA THR A 116 2.65 -1.85 7.77
C THR A 116 2.49 -0.46 7.17
N VAL A 117 2.10 -0.36 5.89
CA VAL A 117 1.91 0.94 5.22
C VAL A 117 0.76 1.72 5.83
N PHE A 118 -0.34 1.05 6.16
CA PHE A 118 -1.48 1.65 6.83
C PHE A 118 -1.09 2.18 8.22
N GLY A 119 -0.36 1.40 9.01
CA GLY A 119 0.15 1.82 10.32
C GLY A 119 1.05 3.06 10.22
N VAL A 120 1.98 3.08 9.27
CA VAL A 120 2.82 4.26 9.00
C VAL A 120 1.95 5.46 8.59
N GLY A 121 0.95 5.25 7.74
CA GLY A 121 0.01 6.29 7.33
C GLY A 121 -0.77 6.88 8.51
N VAL A 122 -1.23 6.05 9.45
CA VAL A 122 -1.91 6.50 10.67
C VAL A 122 -0.97 7.34 11.54
N LEU A 123 0.27 6.91 11.73
CA LEU A 123 1.26 7.69 12.47
C LEU A 123 1.50 9.07 11.81
N MET A 124 1.60 9.11 10.48
CA MET A 124 1.74 10.37 9.75
C MET A 124 0.53 11.29 9.93
N ILE A 125 -0.69 10.74 9.99
CA ILE A 125 -1.91 11.52 10.27
C ILE A 125 -1.85 12.09 11.68
N ILE A 126 -1.42 11.31 12.67
CA ILE A 126 -1.27 11.78 14.06
C ILE A 126 -0.29 12.95 14.12
N PHE A 127 0.90 12.81 13.52
CA PHE A 127 1.88 13.90 13.47
C PHE A 127 1.36 15.13 12.75
N TRP A 128 0.63 14.95 11.65
CA TRP A 128 0.02 16.07 10.93
C TRP A 128 -1.08 16.75 11.73
N LEU A 129 -1.90 16.01 12.47
CA LEU A 129 -2.91 16.60 13.36
C LEU A 129 -2.27 17.41 14.48
N PHE A 130 -1.20 16.90 15.10
CA PHE A 130 -0.45 17.70 16.09
C PHE A 130 0.12 18.97 15.47
N TRP A 131 0.66 18.87 14.26
CA TRP A 131 1.21 20.01 13.55
C TRP A 131 0.15 21.06 13.18
N ALA A 132 -0.99 20.63 12.63
CA ALA A 132 -2.03 21.54 12.15
C ALA A 132 -2.74 22.34 13.26
N TRP A 133 -2.61 21.92 14.52
CA TRP A 133 -3.25 22.54 15.69
C TRP A 133 -2.28 23.23 16.65
N MET A 134 -0.99 23.34 16.28
CA MET A 134 0.00 24.16 16.97
C MET A 134 0.12 25.53 16.31
#